data_AF-A0A2V6NDR3-F1
#
_entry.id   AF-A0A2V6NDR3-F1
#
_cell.length_a   1.000
_cell.length_b   1.000
_cell.length_c   1.000
_cell.angle_alpha   90.00
_cell.angle_beta   90.00
_cell.angle_gamma   90.00
#
_symmetry.space_group_name_H-M   'P 1'
#
loop_
_entity.id
_entity.type
_entity.pdbx_description
1 polymer ?
#
loop_
_entity_poly.entity_id
_entity_poly.type
_entity_poly.pdbx_seq_one_letter_code
_entity_poly.pdbx_strand_id
1 'polypeptide(L)'
;AFGERQDWAMTIYQAGSGAWVFSAATNQWSWGLDDYFTGLQTSDGANNGPAFRIQCGYPWFHPSQVSCRDARIEQITRNVINKFIGRP
;
A
#
# COMPACT_ATOMS: atom_id res chain seq x y z
N ALA A 1 17.62 -26.72 -17.67
CA ALA A 1 16.90 -26.36 -16.44
C ALA A 1 17.08 -24.86 -16.21
N PHE A 2 16.02 -24.08 -16.33
CA PHE A 2 15.97 -22.66 -15.96
C PHE A 2 14.53 -22.30 -15.58
N GLY A 3 14.35 -21.99 -14.28
CA GLY A 3 13.32 -21.16 -13.68
C GLY A 3 11.86 -21.39 -14.09
N GLU A 4 11.10 -22.07 -13.24
CA GLU A 4 9.64 -21.91 -13.25
C GLU A 4 9.29 -20.43 -13.06
N ARG A 5 8.29 -19.97 -13.81
CA ARG A 5 7.75 -18.61 -13.66
C ARG A 5 7.14 -18.52 -12.27
N GLN A 6 7.88 -17.93 -11.33
CA GLN A 6 7.35 -17.64 -10.01
C GLN A 6 6.43 -16.43 -10.16
N ASP A 7 5.14 -16.68 -10.41
CA ASP A 7 4.13 -15.64 -10.36
C ASP A 7 4.15 -15.07 -8.93
N TRP A 8 4.52 -13.79 -8.80
CA TRP A 8 4.54 -13.10 -7.52
C TRP A 8 3.10 -12.87 -7.07
N ALA A 9 2.56 -13.85 -6.34
CA ALA A 9 1.20 -13.82 -5.84
C ALA A 9 1.15 -13.28 -4.41
N MET A 10 0.12 -12.49 -4.13
CA MET A 10 -0.27 -12.17 -2.76
C MET A 10 -0.60 -13.47 -2.01
N THR A 11 -0.09 -13.62 -0.79
CA THR A 11 -0.29 -14.84 0.01
C THR A 11 -0.70 -14.53 1.44
N ILE A 12 -1.50 -15.42 2.02
CA ILE A 12 -1.80 -15.46 3.45
C ILE A 12 -1.77 -16.92 3.91
N TYR A 13 -1.07 -17.21 4.99
CA TYR A 13 -0.96 -18.56 5.55
C TYR A 13 -0.74 -18.52 7.07
N GLN A 14 -0.94 -19.67 7.72
CA GLN A 14 -0.64 -19.84 9.14
C GLN A 14 0.71 -20.55 9.28
N ALA A 15 1.66 -19.95 10.00
CA ALA A 15 2.95 -20.55 10.31
C ALA A 15 2.79 -21.69 11.33
N GLY A 16 3.82 -22.55 11.45
CA GLY A 16 3.82 -23.65 12.43
C GLY A 16 3.68 -23.21 13.88
N SER A 17 3.97 -21.94 14.20
CA SER A 17 3.73 -21.33 15.51
C SER A 17 2.26 -20.97 15.77
N GLY A 18 1.39 -21.09 14.77
CA GLY A 18 0.00 -20.62 14.81
C GLY A 18 -0.19 -19.15 14.41
N ALA A 19 0.88 -18.39 14.20
CA ALA A 19 0.82 -17.00 13.74
C ALA A 19 0.36 -16.92 12.28
N TRP A 20 -0.46 -15.92 11.96
CA TRP A 20 -0.80 -15.60 10.57
C TRP A 20 0.31 -14.76 9.91
N VAL A 21 0.63 -15.08 8.67
CA VAL A 21 1.61 -14.37 7.84
C VAL A 21 0.92 -13.93 6.55
N PHE A 22 1.10 -12.66 6.19
CA PHE A 22 0.60 -12.08 4.96
C PHE A 22 1.76 -11.45 4.18
N SER A 23 1.78 -11.64 2.86
CA SER A 23 2.73 -11.00 1.94
C SER A 23 2.00 -10.46 0.72
N ALA A 24 2.24 -9.18 0.41
CA ALA A 24 1.72 -8.53 -0.79
C ALA A 24 2.53 -8.86 -2.06
N ALA A 25 3.71 -9.49 -1.91
CA ALA A 25 4.62 -9.85 -3.00
C ALA A 25 5.05 -8.68 -3.93
N THR A 26 4.97 -7.43 -3.45
CA THR A 26 5.43 -6.24 -4.16
C THR A 26 5.91 -5.16 -3.20
N ASN A 27 6.97 -4.45 -3.60
CA ASN A 27 7.47 -3.27 -2.86
C ASN A 27 6.55 -2.05 -2.98
N GLN A 28 5.61 -2.09 -3.92
CA GLN A 28 4.74 -0.95 -4.25
C GLN A 28 3.43 -0.94 -3.44
N TRP A 29 3.19 -1.96 -2.60
CA TRP A 29 1.96 -2.08 -1.83
C TRP A 29 1.74 -0.88 -0.91
N SER A 30 2.79 -0.40 -0.25
CA SER A 30 2.70 0.75 0.66
C SER A 30 2.30 2.03 -0.05
N TRP A 31 2.61 2.21 -1.33
CA TRP A 31 2.18 3.39 -2.10
C TRP A 31 0.66 3.48 -2.20
N GLY A 32 -0.03 2.33 -2.20
CA GLY A 32 -1.49 2.22 -2.16
C GLY A 32 -2.11 2.62 -0.82
N LEU A 33 -1.30 2.78 0.22
CA LEU A 33 -1.69 3.20 1.56
C LEU A 33 -1.26 4.64 1.86
N ASP A 34 -0.29 5.17 1.11
CA ASP A 34 0.27 6.49 1.30
C ASP A 34 -0.68 7.57 0.74
N ASP A 35 -1.08 8.53 1.58
CA ASP A 35 -1.69 9.78 1.12
C ASP A 35 -0.58 10.81 0.87
N TYR A 36 -0.15 10.94 -0.39
CA TYR A 36 0.80 11.98 -0.76
C TYR A 36 0.06 13.31 -0.91
N PHE A 37 0.26 14.19 0.06
CA PHE A 37 -0.13 15.59 -0.08
C PHE A 37 0.60 16.24 -1.25
N THR A 38 -0.12 16.61 -2.31
CA THR A 38 0.46 17.27 -3.49
C THR A 38 0.85 18.73 -3.27
N GLY A 39 0.62 19.27 -2.08
CA GLY A 39 0.71 20.71 -1.85
C GLY A 39 -0.36 21.51 -2.61
N LEU A 40 -1.38 20.85 -3.18
CA LEU A 40 -2.59 21.53 -3.63
C LEU A 40 -3.36 22.00 -2.40
N GLN A 41 -3.42 23.31 -2.19
CA GLN A 41 -4.33 23.92 -1.23
C GLN A 41 -5.75 23.72 -1.74
N THR A 42 -6.52 22.86 -1.09
CA THR A 42 -7.98 22.90 -1.18
C THR A 42 -8.47 24.15 -0.44
N SER A 43 -9.55 24.77 -0.92
CA SER A 43 -10.08 26.04 -0.38
C SER A 43 -10.56 25.96 1.07
N ASP A 44 -10.63 24.76 1.65
CA ASP A 44 -11.02 24.47 3.04
C ASP A 44 -9.82 24.42 4.01
N GLY A 45 -8.58 24.61 3.54
CA GLY A 45 -7.45 25.02 4.38
C GLY A 45 -6.90 23.98 5.36
N ALA A 46 -7.30 22.71 5.28
CA ALA A 46 -6.96 21.74 6.30
C ALA A 46 -5.81 20.79 5.91
N ASN A 47 -4.58 21.27 5.61
CA ASN A 47 -3.39 20.41 5.38
C ASN A 47 -2.04 21.06 5.75
N ASN A 48 -1.62 20.90 7.01
CA ASN A 48 -0.49 21.63 7.63
C ASN A 48 0.78 20.78 7.83
N GLY A 49 1.47 20.38 6.75
CA GLY A 49 2.80 19.77 6.85
C GLY A 49 3.64 19.91 5.57
N PRO A 50 4.98 20.07 5.67
CA PRO A 50 5.84 20.21 4.50
C PRO A 50 5.88 18.91 3.68
N ALA A 51 5.78 19.04 2.35
CA ALA A 51 5.71 17.92 1.42
C ALA A 51 7.06 17.17 1.31
N PHE A 52 7.14 15.96 1.87
CA PHE A 52 8.14 15.00 1.44
C PHE A 52 7.62 14.29 0.19
N ARG A 53 8.07 14.77 -0.98
CA ARG A 53 7.72 14.20 -2.28
C ARG A 53 8.34 12.81 -2.44
N ILE A 54 7.54 11.76 -2.24
CA ILE A 54 7.75 10.49 -2.93
C ILE A 54 6.49 10.22 -3.74
N GLN A 55 6.40 10.92 -4.88
CA GLN A 55 5.45 10.60 -5.94
C GLN A 55 5.53 9.10 -6.21
N CYS A 56 4.38 8.46 -6.41
CA CYS A 56 4.26 7.01 -6.49
C CYS A 56 5.01 6.49 -7.71
N GLY A 57 6.22 6.00 -7.45
CA GLY A 57 7.23 5.98 -8.50
C GLY A 57 7.60 7.40 -8.92
N TYR A 58 8.87 7.59 -9.23
CA TYR A 58 9.41 8.85 -9.71
C TYR A 58 8.48 9.62 -10.68
N PRO A 59 8.53 10.96 -10.72
CA PRO A 59 7.61 11.84 -11.46
C PRO A 59 7.32 11.50 -12.94
N TRP A 60 8.15 10.66 -13.57
CA TRP A 60 7.97 10.15 -14.93
C TRP A 60 7.06 8.91 -15.04
N PHE A 61 6.69 8.25 -13.96
CA PHE A 61 5.78 7.08 -13.98
C PHE A 61 4.31 7.48 -14.02
N HIS A 62 3.91 8.44 -13.17
CA HIS A 62 2.52 8.89 -13.06
C HIS A 62 2.44 10.42 -12.90
N PRO A 63 2.62 11.18 -14.00
CA PRO A 63 2.68 12.65 -13.96
C PRO A 63 1.33 13.30 -13.59
N SER A 64 0.22 12.56 -13.69
CA SER A 64 -1.13 13.06 -13.43
C SER A 64 -1.75 12.57 -12.13
N GLN A 65 -1.07 11.71 -11.36
CA GLN A 65 -1.64 11.15 -10.13
C GLN A 65 -1.30 12.03 -8.93
N VAL A 66 -2.35 12.49 -8.27
CA VAL A 66 -2.31 13.35 -7.07
C VAL A 66 -2.18 12.50 -5.80
N SER A 67 -2.69 11.28 -5.82
CA SER A 67 -2.53 10.29 -4.75
C SER A 67 -2.52 8.91 -5.38
N CYS A 68 -1.85 7.95 -4.73
CA CYS A 68 -1.87 6.55 -5.13
C CYS A 68 -2.60 5.67 -4.15
N ARG A 69 -3.27 6.30 -3.18
CA ARG A 69 -4.20 5.63 -2.30
C ARG A 69 -5.22 4.85 -3.12
N ASP A 70 -5.28 3.55 -2.86
CA ASP A 70 -6.23 2.65 -3.48
C ASP A 70 -7.13 2.06 -2.38
N ALA A 71 -8.43 2.32 -2.47
CA ALA A 71 -9.42 1.85 -1.51
C ALA A 71 -9.41 0.32 -1.35
N ARG A 72 -9.02 -0.43 -2.38
CA ARG A 72 -8.92 -1.90 -2.34
C ARG A 72 -7.70 -2.33 -1.53
N ILE A 73 -6.55 -1.67 -1.72
CA ILE A 73 -5.32 -1.92 -0.96
C ILE A 73 -5.55 -1.59 0.52
N GLU A 74 -6.23 -0.48 0.81
CA GLU A 74 -6.63 -0.11 2.17
C GLU A 74 -7.55 -1.17 2.79
N GLN A 75 -8.59 -1.60 2.08
CA GLN A 75 -9.53 -2.59 2.59
C GLN A 75 -8.85 -3.94 2.88
N ILE A 76 -7.98 -4.42 1.98
CA ILE A 76 -7.24 -5.67 2.19
C ILE A 76 -6.34 -5.54 3.41
N THR A 77 -5.58 -4.45 3.52
CA THR A 77 -4.67 -4.19 4.65
C THR A 77 -5.45 -4.13 5.97
N ARG A 78 -6.59 -3.44 5.99
CA ARG A 78 -7.48 -3.36 7.16
C ARG A 78 -7.99 -4.73 7.59
N ASN A 79 -8.44 -5.55 6.63
CA ASN A 79 -8.94 -6.90 6.91
C ASN A 79 -7.84 -7.81 7.47
N VAL A 80 -6.63 -7.75 6.90
CA VAL A 80 -5.47 -8.51 7.38
C VAL A 80 -5.10 -8.10 8.80
N ILE A 81 -5.01 -6.80 9.07
CA ILE A 81 -4.69 -6.30 10.40
C ILE A 81 -5.76 -6.73 11.41
N ASN A 82 -7.05 -6.54 11.09
CA ASN A 82 -8.16 -6.98 11.96
C ASN A 82 -8.07 -8.47 12.28
N LYS A 83 -7.81 -9.31 11.26
CA LYS A 83 -7.60 -10.74 11.44
C LYS A 83 -6.43 -11.04 12.39
N PHE A 84 -5.32 -10.31 12.28
CA PHE A 84 -4.11 -10.56 13.06
C PHE A 84 -4.28 -10.15 14.53
N ILE A 85 -5.04 -9.09 14.79
CA ILE A 85 -5.31 -8.58 16.15
C ILE A 85 -6.61 -9.14 16.77
N GLY A 86 -7.28 -10.06 16.08
CA GLY A 86 -8.51 -10.70 16.57
C GLY A 86 -9.73 -9.78 16.62
N ARG A 87 -9.78 -8.74 15.78
CA ARG A 87 -10.95 -7.88 15.62
C ARG A 87 -11.85 -8.37 14.47
N PRO A 88 -13.18 -8.18 14.58
CA PRO A 88 -14.10 -8.45 13.48
C PRO A 88 -13.83 -7.57 12.25
#